data_AF-A0A3C1CI82-F1
#
_entry.id   AF-A0A3C1CI82-F1
#
_cell.length_a   1.000
_cell.length_b   1.000
_cell.length_c   1.000
_cell.angle_alpha   90.00
_cell.angle_beta   90.00
_cell.angle_gamma   90.00
#
_symmetry.space_group_name_H-M   'P 1'
#
loop_
_entity.id
_entity.type
_entity.pdbx_description
1 polymer ?
#
loop_
_entity_poly.entity_id
_entity_poly.type
_entity_poly.pdbx_seq_one_letter_code
_entity_poly.pdbx_strand_id
1 'polypeptide(L)'
;MSETRRPPRPDRSTGLDKMQAVYNFRVDPDAMEGDFVAYTVDHLFGDVWARPGLDIPQRRLLTIGVLAALGQTDLLDVQFQSALDNGELTEDQVREVVLHLTHYVGWPLATGANAAAERVIARRHQT
;
A
#
# COMPACT_ATOMS: atom_id res chain seq x y z
N MET A 1 -6.14 -26.33 25.22
CA MET A 1 -6.26 -25.57 23.97
C MET A 1 -6.81 -24.21 24.34
N SER A 2 -5.96 -23.18 24.35
CA SER A 2 -6.40 -21.82 24.72
C SER A 2 -7.16 -21.25 23.53
N GLU A 3 -8.46 -20.99 23.68
CA GLU A 3 -9.22 -20.21 22.71
C GLU A 3 -8.56 -18.83 22.60
N THR A 4 -7.87 -18.59 21.50
CA THR A 4 -7.39 -17.25 21.16
C THR A 4 -8.63 -16.40 20.88
N ARG A 5 -9.17 -15.77 21.92
CA ARG A 5 -10.26 -14.80 21.82
C ARG A 5 -9.82 -13.76 20.80
N ARG A 6 -10.50 -13.72 19.64
CA ARG A 6 -10.28 -12.70 18.62
C ARG A 6 -10.38 -11.34 19.31
N PRO A 7 -9.38 -10.45 19.18
CA PRO A 7 -9.46 -9.13 19.79
C PRO A 7 -10.73 -8.41 19.29
N PRO A 8 -11.33 -7.51 20.10
CA PRO A 8 -12.46 -6.72 19.68
C PRO A 8 -12.15 -5.99 18.37
N ARG A 9 -13.17 -5.79 17.51
CA ARG A 9 -12.98 -5.05 16.27
C ARG A 9 -12.39 -3.67 16.59
N PRO A 10 -11.34 -3.23 15.89
CA PRO A 10 -10.76 -1.91 16.09
C PRO A 10 -11.81 -0.83 15.88
N ASP A 11 -11.69 0.27 16.62
CA ASP A 11 -12.51 1.45 16.40
C ASP A 11 -12.23 2.04 15.00
N ARG A 12 -13.25 2.62 14.37
CA ARG A 12 -13.17 3.26 13.06
C ARG A 12 -12.08 4.34 13.03
N SER A 13 -11.92 5.08 14.12
CA SER A 13 -10.87 6.08 14.28
C SER A 13 -9.46 5.48 14.06
N THR A 14 -9.20 4.30 14.62
CA THR A 14 -7.92 3.58 14.47
C THR A 14 -7.69 3.16 13.02
N GLY A 15 -8.74 2.72 12.33
CA GLY A 15 -8.68 2.39 10.92
C GLY A 15 -8.35 3.59 10.04
N LEU A 16 -8.99 4.73 10.31
CA LEU A 16 -8.74 5.98 9.58
C LEU A 16 -7.32 6.51 9.82
N ASP A 17 -6.85 6.50 11.06
CA ASP A 17 -5.49 6.91 11.41
C ASP A 17 -4.45 6.03 10.70
N LYS A 18 -4.69 4.71 10.68
CA LYS A 18 -3.79 3.78 9.98
C LYS A 18 -3.85 3.98 8.48
N MET A 19 -5.02 4.16 7.89
CA MET A 19 -5.18 4.44 6.46
C MET A 19 -4.46 5.73 6.05
N GLN A 20 -4.58 6.79 6.86
CA GLN A 20 -3.85 8.04 6.64
C GLN A 20 -2.34 7.80 6.70
N ALA A 21 -1.85 7.04 7.69
CA ALA A 21 -0.43 6.71 7.77
C ALA A 21 0.07 5.89 6.56
N VAL A 22 -0.78 5.06 5.96
CA VAL A 22 -0.42 4.24 4.80
C VAL A 22 -0.44 5.06 3.51
N TYR A 23 -1.41 5.94 3.27
CA TYR A 23 -1.53 6.60 1.96
C TYR A 23 -1.32 8.11 1.94
N ASN A 24 -1.04 8.72 3.09
CA ASN A 24 -0.83 10.16 3.22
C ASN A 24 -1.99 11.03 2.70
N PHE A 25 -3.20 10.48 2.62
CA PHE A 25 -4.41 11.26 2.40
C PHE A 25 -5.40 11.02 3.53
N ARG A 26 -6.18 12.06 3.83
CA ARG A 26 -7.26 11.97 4.81
C ARG A 26 -8.55 11.61 4.11
N VAL A 27 -9.24 10.64 4.68
CA VAL A 27 -10.62 10.32 4.34
C VAL A 27 -11.52 11.06 5.32
N ASP A 28 -12.49 11.80 4.80
CA ASP A 28 -13.55 12.37 5.62
C ASP A 28 -14.44 11.22 6.14
N PRO A 29 -14.54 11.04 7.48
CA PRO A 29 -15.34 9.96 8.08
C PRO A 29 -16.81 10.00 7.67
N ASP A 30 -17.33 11.19 7.39
CA ASP A 30 -18.75 11.40 7.07
C ASP A 30 -19.00 11.29 5.55
N ALA A 31 -17.95 11.29 4.73
CA ALA A 31 -18.05 11.15 3.27
C ALA A 31 -18.19 9.69 2.81
N MET A 32 -18.04 8.72 3.72
CA MET A 32 -17.99 7.30 3.38
C MET A 32 -18.88 6.49 4.34
N GLU A 33 -20.02 6.00 3.84
CA GLU A 33 -20.92 5.12 4.58
C GLU A 33 -21.03 3.72 3.95
N GLY A 34 -21.44 2.74 4.78
CA GLY A 34 -21.79 1.39 4.33
C GLY A 34 -20.73 0.31 4.55
N ASP A 35 -21.09 -0.92 4.21
CA ASP A 35 -20.30 -2.12 4.52
C ASP A 35 -18.92 -2.12 3.86
N PHE A 36 -18.80 -1.59 2.64
CA PHE A 36 -17.53 -1.48 1.94
C PHE A 36 -16.52 -0.67 2.76
N VAL A 37 -16.96 0.47 3.30
CA VAL A 37 -16.15 1.33 4.15
C VAL A 37 -15.75 0.62 5.43
N ALA A 38 -16.67 -0.10 6.06
CA ALA A 38 -16.37 -0.89 7.26
C ALA A 38 -15.32 -1.99 6.99
N TYR A 39 -15.39 -2.69 5.85
CA TYR A 39 -14.38 -3.68 5.48
C TYR A 39 -13.01 -3.06 5.19
N THR A 40 -12.98 -1.88 4.56
CA THR A 40 -11.72 -1.20 4.24
C THR A 40 -11.11 -0.52 5.48
N VAL A 41 -11.86 0.34 6.15
CA VAL A 41 -11.34 1.16 7.25
C VAL A 41 -11.23 0.33 8.52
N ASP A 42 -12.33 -0.23 9.00
CA ASP A 42 -12.38 -0.87 10.32
C ASP A 42 -11.61 -2.20 10.32
N HIS A 43 -11.70 -2.97 9.22
CA HIS A 43 -11.04 -4.27 9.14
C HIS A 43 -9.65 -4.23 8.46
N LEU A 44 -9.55 -3.81 7.20
CA LEU A 44 -8.25 -3.84 6.50
C LEU A 44 -7.24 -2.91 7.18
N PHE A 45 -7.57 -1.66 7.46
CA PHE A 45 -6.63 -0.74 8.11
C PHE A 45 -6.59 -0.88 9.63
N GLY A 46 -7.75 -0.97 10.28
CA GLY A 46 -7.84 -1.07 11.74
C GLY A 46 -7.25 -2.36 12.31
N ASP A 47 -7.35 -3.48 11.58
CA ASP A 47 -6.83 -4.79 12.01
C ASP A 47 -5.62 -5.19 11.16
N VAL A 48 -5.82 -5.51 9.88
CA VAL A 48 -4.79 -6.20 9.06
C VAL A 48 -3.48 -5.40 8.93
N TRP A 49 -3.55 -4.11 8.58
CA TRP A 49 -2.36 -3.25 8.49
C TRP A 49 -1.79 -2.83 9.86
N ALA A 50 -2.61 -2.88 10.92
CA ALA A 50 -2.19 -2.53 12.28
C ALA A 50 -1.56 -3.70 13.06
N ARG A 51 -1.66 -4.94 12.56
CA ARG A 51 -1.09 -6.13 13.21
C ARG A 51 0.42 -5.95 13.49
N PRO A 52 0.92 -6.45 14.64
CA PRO A 52 2.35 -6.45 14.90
C PRO A 52 3.08 -7.47 14.01
N GLY A 53 4.40 -7.31 13.88
CA GLY A 53 5.30 -8.27 13.22
C GLY A 53 5.86 -7.80 11.88
N LEU A 54 5.13 -6.95 11.17
CA LEU A 54 5.67 -6.18 10.04
C LEU A 54 5.38 -4.70 10.27
N ASP A 55 6.16 -3.81 9.68
CA ASP A 55 5.86 -2.38 9.59
C ASP A 55 5.15 -2.02 8.27
N ILE A 56 4.91 -0.73 8.02
CA ILE A 56 4.26 -0.24 6.80
C ILE A 56 5.16 -0.47 5.57
N PRO A 57 6.45 -0.05 5.56
CA PRO A 57 7.35 -0.30 4.42
C PRO A 57 7.41 -1.78 4.01
N GLN A 58 7.51 -2.69 4.98
CA GLN A 58 7.54 -4.13 4.71
C GLN A 58 6.26 -4.63 4.05
N ARG A 59 5.08 -4.22 4.56
CA ARG A 59 3.80 -4.56 3.92
C ARG A 59 3.67 -3.96 2.54
N ARG A 60 4.14 -2.72 2.36
CA ARG A 60 4.11 -2.05 1.07
C ARG A 60 4.90 -2.82 0.02
N LEU A 61 6.11 -3.27 0.34
CA LEU A 61 6.91 -4.10 -0.58
C LEU A 61 6.19 -5.39 -0.97
N LEU A 62 5.51 -6.05 -0.02
CA LEU A 62 4.69 -7.23 -0.31
C LEU A 62 3.51 -6.88 -1.25
N THR A 63 2.80 -5.77 -0.97
CA THR A 63 1.71 -5.31 -1.82
C THR A 63 2.19 -4.95 -3.23
N ILE A 64 3.31 -4.24 -3.37
CA ILE A 64 3.94 -3.92 -4.66
C ILE A 64 4.26 -5.20 -5.43
N GLY A 65 4.89 -6.19 -4.78
CA GLY A 65 5.21 -7.46 -5.43
C GLY A 65 3.98 -8.19 -5.96
N VAL A 66 2.90 -8.25 -5.16
CA VAL A 66 1.63 -8.86 -5.58
C VAL A 66 1.00 -8.10 -6.75
N LEU A 67 0.94 -6.77 -6.68
CA LEU A 67 0.37 -5.95 -7.75
C LEU A 67 1.16 -6.06 -9.05
N ALA A 68 2.49 -6.12 -8.98
CA ALA A 68 3.35 -6.35 -10.13
C ALA A 68 3.10 -7.74 -10.75
N ALA A 69 2.99 -8.79 -9.93
CA ALA A 69 2.67 -10.13 -10.40
C ALA A 69 1.27 -10.24 -11.05
N LEU A 70 0.33 -9.38 -10.65
CA LEU A 70 -1.02 -9.30 -11.20
C LEU A 70 -1.17 -8.29 -12.35
N GLY A 71 -0.11 -7.56 -12.72
CA GLY A 71 -0.16 -6.52 -13.76
C GLY A 71 -1.02 -5.30 -13.41
N GLN A 72 -1.25 -5.03 -12.12
CA GLN A 72 -2.15 -3.96 -11.64
C GLN A 72 -1.42 -2.62 -11.56
N THR A 73 -1.12 -2.01 -12.71
CA THR A 73 -0.28 -0.79 -12.80
C THR A 73 -0.90 0.44 -12.14
N ASP A 74 -2.23 0.60 -12.18
CA ASP A 74 -2.90 1.76 -11.57
C ASP A 74 -2.80 1.72 -10.04
N LEU A 75 -2.81 0.52 -9.46
CA LEU A 75 -2.59 0.35 -8.03
C LEU A 75 -1.10 0.48 -7.67
N LEU A 76 -0.19 0.09 -8.56
CA LEU A 76 1.26 0.33 -8.37
C LEU A 76 1.58 1.82 -8.30
N ASP A 77 0.93 2.66 -9.11
CA ASP A 77 1.07 4.12 -9.03
C ASP A 77 0.79 4.62 -7.61
N VAL A 78 -0.33 4.17 -7.01
CA VAL A 78 -0.72 4.54 -5.64
C VAL A 78 0.32 4.06 -4.64
N GLN A 79 0.79 2.81 -4.76
CA GLN A 79 1.78 2.27 -3.82
C GLN A 79 3.13 3.00 -3.91
N PHE A 80 3.62 3.29 -5.12
CA PHE A 80 4.88 4.01 -5.31
C PHE A 80 4.78 5.47 -4.89
N GLN A 81 3.67 6.14 -5.20
CA GLN A 81 3.45 7.52 -4.77
C GLN A 81 3.51 7.61 -3.23
N SER A 82 2.73 6.79 -2.54
CA SER A 82 2.71 6.81 -1.08
C SER A 82 4.01 6.29 -0.45
N ALA A 83 4.74 5.35 -1.07
CA ALA A 83 6.09 4.98 -0.63
C ALA A 83 7.03 6.20 -0.57
N LEU A 84 7.03 6.98 -1.65
CA LEU A 84 7.92 8.12 -1.81
C LEU A 84 7.48 9.32 -0.96
N ASP A 85 6.17 9.55 -0.84
CA ASP A 85 5.62 10.63 0.01
C ASP A 85 5.87 10.39 1.49
N ASN A 86 5.76 9.14 1.94
CA ASN A 86 6.02 8.77 3.32
C ASN A 86 7.52 8.61 3.64
N GLY A 87 8.40 8.71 2.63
CA GLY A 87 9.83 8.47 2.80
C GLY A 87 10.17 7.00 3.13
N GLU A 88 9.30 6.06 2.78
CA GLU A 88 9.49 4.62 3.00
C GLU A 88 10.51 4.04 2.01
N LEU A 89 10.56 4.60 0.80
CA LEU A 89 11.54 4.29 -0.24
C LEU A 89 12.09 5.58 -0.86
N THR A 90 13.31 5.53 -1.36
CA THR A 90 13.86 6.52 -2.29
C THR A 90 13.50 6.17 -3.73
N GLU A 91 13.68 7.10 -4.66
CA GLU A 91 13.48 6.84 -6.10
C GLU A 91 14.37 5.70 -6.61
N ASP A 92 15.63 5.65 -6.15
CA ASP A 92 16.56 4.58 -6.50
C ASP A 92 16.10 3.23 -5.93
N GLN A 93 15.56 3.20 -4.71
CA GLN A 93 14.99 1.99 -4.14
C GLN A 93 13.74 1.53 -4.89
N VAL A 94 12.89 2.45 -5.37
CA VAL A 94 11.74 2.10 -6.23
C VAL A 94 12.21 1.45 -7.53
N ARG A 95 13.24 2.01 -8.19
CA ARG A 95 13.84 1.42 -9.40
C ARG A 95 14.44 0.05 -9.11
N GLU A 96 15.13 -0.12 -7.98
CA GLU A 96 15.71 -1.40 -7.56
C GLU A 96 14.63 -2.47 -7.33
N VAL A 97 13.50 -2.11 -6.71
CA VAL A 97 12.37 -3.02 -6.54
C VAL A 97 11.84 -3.53 -7.90
N VAL A 98 11.68 -2.64 -8.87
CA VAL A 98 11.23 -3.02 -10.23
C VAL A 98 12.27 -3.92 -10.91
N LEU A 99 13.55 -3.58 -10.82
CA LEU A 99 14.64 -4.38 -11.39
C LEU A 99 14.67 -5.79 -10.79
N HIS A 100 14.52 -5.89 -9.47
CA HIS A 100 14.44 -7.18 -8.78
C HIS A 100 13.22 -7.99 -9.26
N LEU A 101 12.02 -7.39 -9.24
CA LEU A 101 10.77 -8.04 -9.65
C LEU A 101 10.80 -8.53 -11.10
N THR A 102 11.53 -7.84 -11.99
CA THR A 102 11.68 -8.22 -13.40
C THR A 102 12.09 -9.69 -13.58
N HIS A 103 12.93 -10.21 -12.69
CA HIS A 103 13.40 -11.60 -12.72
C HIS A 103 12.34 -12.63 -12.27
N TYR A 104 11.34 -12.20 -11.51
CA TYR A 104 10.32 -13.08 -10.92
C TYR A 104 8.98 -13.01 -11.64
N VAL A 105 8.60 -11.83 -12.14
CA VAL A 105 7.32 -11.64 -12.86
C VAL A 105 7.49 -11.59 -14.38
N GLY A 106 8.74 -11.55 -14.88
CA GLY A 106 9.07 -11.47 -16.29
C GLY A 106 8.91 -10.07 -16.88
N TRP A 107 9.54 -9.87 -18.04
CA TRP A 107 9.62 -8.58 -18.72
C TRP A 107 8.26 -7.93 -19.06
N PRO A 108 7.23 -8.67 -19.53
CA PRO A 108 5.95 -8.06 -19.88
C PRO A 108 5.28 -7.33 -18.71
N LEU A 109 5.19 -7.98 -17.55
CA LEU A 109 4.58 -7.39 -16.34
C LEU A 109 5.49 -6.32 -15.73
N ALA A 110 6.80 -6.58 -15.69
CA ALA A 110 7.77 -5.63 -15.16
C ALA A 110 7.88 -4.34 -15.98
N THR A 111 7.64 -4.39 -17.30
CA THR A 111 7.57 -3.18 -18.14
C THR A 111 6.44 -2.26 -17.68
N GLY A 112 5.27 -2.84 -17.33
CA GLY A 112 4.16 -2.08 -16.76
C GLY A 112 4.51 -1.48 -15.40
N ALA A 113 5.16 -2.26 -14.53
CA ALA A 113 5.61 -1.79 -13.22
C ALA A 113 6.65 -0.66 -13.33
N ASN A 114 7.60 -0.77 -14.27
CA ASN A 114 8.59 0.26 -14.55
C ASN A 114 7.94 1.56 -15.05
N ALA A 115 6.97 1.45 -15.96
CA ALA A 115 6.24 2.62 -16.44
C ALA A 115 5.45 3.32 -15.31
N ALA A 116 4.92 2.56 -14.35
CA ALA A 116 4.27 3.10 -13.15
C ALA A 116 5.27 3.86 -12.24
N ALA A 117 6.41 3.22 -11.92
CA ALA A 117 7.47 3.83 -11.13
C ALA A 117 7.96 5.16 -11.73
N GLU A 118 8.35 5.16 -13.01
CA GLU A 118 8.90 6.36 -13.65
C GLU A 118 7.85 7.46 -13.84
N ARG A 119 6.57 7.10 -14.06
CA ARG A 119 5.48 8.08 -14.12
C ARG A 119 5.30 8.80 -12.77
N VAL A 120 5.33 8.06 -11.67
CA VAL A 120 5.26 8.65 -10.32
C VAL A 120 6.46 9.55 -10.06
N ILE A 121 7.68 9.07 -10.34
CA ILE A 121 8.91 9.86 -10.15
C ILE A 121 8.86 11.14 -10.99
N ALA A 122 8.49 11.06 -12.26
CA ALA A 122 8.38 12.22 -13.14
C ALA A 122 7.39 13.27 -12.61
N ARG A 123 6.22 12.87 -12.08
CA ARG A 123 5.25 13.79 -11.47
C ARG A 123 5.84 14.57 -10.28
N ARG A 124 6.69 13.94 -9.48
CA ARG A 124 7.33 14.57 -8.30
C ARG A 124 8.31 15.68 -8.67
N HIS A 125 9.00 15.54 -9.80
CA HIS A 125 9.98 16.53 -10.28
C HIS A 125 9.35 17.68 -11.08
N GLN A 126 8.04 17.65 -11.33
CA GLN A 126 7.29 18.68 -12.07
C GLN A 126 6.59 19.70 -11.15
N THR A 127 6.75 19.57 -9.84
CA THR A 127 6.17 20.46 -8.82
C THR A 127 7.26 21.31 -8.19
#